data_AF-U7D9T9-F1
#
_entry.id   AF-U7D9T9-F1
#
_cell.length_a   1.000
_cell.length_b   1.000
_cell.length_c   1.000
_cell.angle_alpha   90.00
_cell.angle_beta   90.00
_cell.angle_gamma   90.00
#
_symmetry.space_group_name_H-M   'P 1'
#
loop_
_entity.id
_entity.type
_entity.pdbx_description
1 polymer ?
#
loop_
_entity_poly.entity_id
_entity_poly.type
_entity_poly.pdbx_seq_one_letter_code
_entity_poly.pdbx_strand_id
1 'polypeptide(L)'
;MAELLNLFFWYFHSAIILCTLLGWIDRRTRWIHRIVILLTWLSWFGGGIRYGFGYCFLTDWHWNIRRELGYAIPTDSFIHFLLMRVTGIHMHRYFVDGIAVLALVVVTGIAVYQVLHGERSSPP
;
A
#
# COMPACT_ATOMS: atom_id res chain seq x y z
N MET A 1 6.43 23.95 -3.65
CA MET A 1 5.28 23.11 -4.07
C MET A 1 5.64 21.63 -4.14
N ALA A 2 6.71 21.24 -4.84
CA ALA A 2 7.12 19.84 -4.97
C ALA A 2 7.38 19.12 -3.62
N GLU A 3 7.94 19.80 -2.62
CA GLU A 3 8.14 19.22 -1.28
C GLU A 3 6.84 18.84 -0.56
N LEU A 4 5.80 19.68 -0.66
CA LEU A 4 4.48 19.38 -0.08
C LEU A 4 3.88 18.14 -0.75
N LEU A 5 4.11 17.97 -2.05
CA LEU A 5 3.63 16.83 -2.80
C LEU A 5 4.39 15.54 -2.45
N ASN A 6 5.72 15.63 -2.26
CA ASN A 6 6.54 14.54 -1.74
C ASN A 6 6.06 14.07 -0.36
N LEU A 7 5.75 15.02 0.54
CA LEU A 7 5.22 14.74 1.87
C LEU A 7 3.82 14.12 1.81
N PHE A 8 2.95 14.65 0.94
CA PHE A 8 1.63 14.10 0.68
C PHE A 8 1.71 12.64 0.26
N PHE A 9 2.52 12.31 -0.75
CA PHE A 9 2.65 10.93 -1.22
C PHE A 9 3.19 9.99 -0.13
N TRP A 10 4.13 10.45 0.69
CA TRP A 10 4.65 9.66 1.81
C TRP A 10 3.56 9.30 2.83
N TYR A 11 2.81 10.29 3.32
CA TYR A 11 1.76 10.05 4.31
C TYR A 11 0.55 9.33 3.70
N PHE A 12 0.19 9.66 2.46
CA PHE A 12 -0.94 9.04 1.77
C PHE A 12 -0.73 7.55 1.55
N HIS A 13 0.44 7.14 1.04
CA HIS A 13 0.75 5.72 0.89
C HIS A 13 0.85 5.02 2.23
N SER A 14 1.46 5.65 3.24
CA SER A 14 1.53 5.08 4.59
C SER A 14 0.13 4.87 5.18
N ALA A 15 -0.78 5.82 4.98
CA ALA A 15 -2.18 5.70 5.38
C ALA A 15 -2.90 4.57 4.63
N ILE A 16 -2.67 4.40 3.32
CA ILE A 16 -3.19 3.26 2.56
C ILE A 16 -2.72 1.94 3.16
N ILE A 17 -1.41 1.80 3.46
CA ILE A 17 -0.86 0.58 4.06
C ILE A 17 -1.51 0.31 5.42
N LEU A 18 -1.65 1.32 6.27
CA LEU A 18 -2.31 1.18 7.57
C LEU A 18 -3.79 0.80 7.44
N CYS A 19 -4.53 1.43 6.52
CA CYS A 19 -5.93 1.08 6.24
C CYS A 19 -6.08 -0.34 5.70
N THR A 20 -5.14 -0.80 4.87
CA THR A 20 -5.08 -2.18 4.38
C THR A 20 -4.80 -3.16 5.52
N LEU A 21 -3.90 -2.84 6.46
CA LEU A 21 -3.52 -3.75 7.53
C LEU A 21 -4.49 -3.77 8.72
N LEU A 22 -5.06 -2.62 9.08
CA LEU A 22 -5.82 -2.44 10.32
C LEU A 22 -7.30 -2.11 10.09
N GLY A 23 -7.69 -1.72 8.87
CA GLY A 23 -9.04 -1.25 8.57
C GLY A 23 -10.16 -2.29 8.74
N TRP A 24 -9.82 -3.57 8.91
CA TRP A 24 -10.77 -4.66 9.18
C TRP A 24 -11.22 -4.72 10.64
N ILE A 25 -10.45 -4.13 11.57
CA ILE A 25 -10.69 -4.22 13.02
C ILE A 25 -11.96 -3.45 13.39
N ASP A 26 -12.04 -2.18 13.02
CA ASP A 26 -13.19 -1.32 13.34
C ASP A 26 -14.33 -1.50 12.34
N ARG A 27 -15.56 -1.63 12.87
CA ARG A 27 -16.76 -1.92 12.06
C ARG A 27 -17.12 -0.76 11.12
N ARG A 28 -16.81 0.49 11.49
CA ARG A 28 -17.05 1.67 10.65
C ARG A 28 -16.03 1.78 9.51
N THR A 29 -14.79 1.36 9.72
CA THR A 29 -13.75 1.41 8.67
C THR A 29 -13.77 0.22 7.71
N ARG A 30 -14.48 -0.87 8.03
CA ARG A 30 -14.56 -2.08 7.17
C ARG A 30 -15.02 -1.81 5.74
N TRP A 31 -15.88 -0.81 5.48
CA TRP A 31 -16.31 -0.50 4.10
C TRP A 31 -15.16 0.15 3.33
N ILE A 32 -14.45 1.10 3.97
CA ILE A 32 -13.27 1.76 3.41
C ILE A 32 -12.19 0.73 3.16
N HIS A 33 -11.90 -0.13 4.14
CA HIS A 33 -10.92 -1.20 4.06
C HIS A 33 -11.15 -2.10 2.83
N ARG A 34 -12.41 -2.51 2.58
CA ARG A 34 -12.75 -3.32 1.41
C ARG A 34 -12.48 -2.58 0.10
N ILE A 35 -12.83 -1.30 0.01
CA ILE A 35 -12.51 -0.47 -1.17
C ILE A 35 -10.99 -0.34 -1.35
N VAL A 36 -10.25 -0.09 -0.28
CA VAL A 36 -8.79 0.05 -0.32
C VAL A 36 -8.12 -1.26 -0.75
N ILE A 37 -8.57 -2.41 -0.26
CA ILE A 37 -8.08 -3.73 -0.71
C ILE A 37 -8.33 -3.91 -2.21
N LEU A 38 -9.54 -3.60 -2.69
CA LEU A 38 -9.88 -3.74 -4.12
C LEU A 38 -9.01 -2.82 -4.98
N LEU A 39 -8.81 -1.57 -4.58
CA LEU A 39 -7.94 -0.63 -5.28
C LEU A 39 -6.47 -1.09 -5.25
N THR A 40 -6.02 -1.67 -4.14
CA THR A 40 -4.66 -2.21 -4.01
C THR A 40 -4.46 -3.38 -4.95
N TRP A 41 -5.38 -4.35 -4.95
CA TRP A 41 -5.36 -5.46 -5.90
C TRP A 41 -5.42 -4.98 -7.34
N LEU A 42 -6.27 -4.02 -7.67
CA LEU A 42 -6.36 -3.48 -9.03
C LEU A 42 -5.06 -2.82 -9.47
N SER A 43 -4.40 -2.06 -8.59
CA SER A 43 -3.10 -1.45 -8.87
C SER A 43 -2.02 -2.51 -9.11
N TRP A 44 -2.02 -3.59 -8.31
CA TRP A 44 -0.99 -4.63 -8.38
C TRP A 44 -1.23 -5.61 -9.52
N PHE A 45 -2.48 -5.96 -9.83
CA PHE A 45 -2.81 -6.78 -11.00
C PHE A 45 -2.71 -5.99 -12.30
N GLY A 46 -3.06 -4.69 -12.29
CA GLY A 46 -2.93 -3.85 -13.48
C GLY A 46 -1.47 -3.55 -13.83
N GLY A 47 -0.72 -2.98 -12.88
CA GLY A 47 0.66 -2.55 -13.12
C GLY A 47 1.74 -3.53 -12.64
N GLY A 48 1.46 -4.29 -11.57
CA GLY A 48 2.44 -5.22 -11.00
C GLY A 48 2.74 -6.44 -11.86
N ILE A 49 1.89 -6.79 -12.84
CA ILE A 49 2.25 -7.81 -13.86
C ILE A 49 3.49 -7.38 -14.66
N ARG A 50 3.72 -6.07 -14.84
CA ARG A 50 4.88 -5.54 -15.58
C ARG A 50 6.06 -5.16 -14.67
N TYR A 51 5.78 -4.64 -13.48
CA TYR A 51 6.77 -4.03 -12.57
C TYR A 51 7.05 -4.83 -11.28
N GLY A 52 6.32 -5.92 -11.06
CA GLY A 52 6.39 -6.78 -9.88
C GLY A 52 5.27 -6.52 -8.86
N PHE A 53 5.00 -7.52 -8.02
CA PHE A 53 4.14 -7.34 -6.84
C PHE A 53 4.78 -6.30 -5.90
N GLY A 54 3.99 -5.40 -5.31
CA GLY A 54 4.52 -4.22 -4.61
C GLY A 54 4.34 -2.89 -5.36
N TYR A 55 4.02 -2.95 -6.65
CA TYR A 55 3.92 -1.77 -7.51
C TYR A 55 2.62 -0.97 -7.30
N CYS A 56 2.76 0.35 -7.11
CA CYS A 56 1.65 1.30 -7.12
C CYS A 56 1.94 2.43 -8.10
N PHE A 57 0.99 2.80 -8.96
CA PHE A 57 1.16 3.93 -9.89
C PHE A 57 1.53 5.25 -9.19
N LEU A 58 1.02 5.45 -7.97
CA LEU A 58 1.32 6.63 -7.16
C LEU A 58 2.81 6.68 -6.75
N THR A 59 3.48 5.53 -6.67
CA THR A 59 4.91 5.42 -6.36
C THR A 59 5.76 5.97 -7.51
N ASP A 60 5.39 5.70 -8.76
CA ASP A 60 6.07 6.28 -9.93
C ASP A 60 5.95 7.80 -9.98
N TRP A 61 4.76 8.33 -9.67
CA TRP A 61 4.58 9.77 -9.55
C TRP A 61 5.45 10.32 -8.41
N HIS A 62 5.42 9.67 -7.24
CA HIS A 62 6.25 10.06 -6.10
C HIS A 62 7.74 10.10 -6.47
N TRP A 63 8.22 9.11 -7.23
CA TRP A 63 9.58 9.06 -7.75
C TRP A 63 9.87 10.18 -8.76
N ASN A 64 8.93 10.54 -9.62
CA ASN A 64 9.11 11.67 -10.51
C ASN A 64 9.33 12.98 -9.73
N ILE A 65 8.51 13.24 -8.71
CA ILE A 65 8.65 14.43 -7.87
C ILE A 65 9.97 14.42 -7.10
N ARG A 66 10.38 13.27 -6.58
CA ARG A 66 11.66 13.15 -5.87
C ARG A 66 12.86 13.38 -6.80
N ARG A 67 12.78 12.96 -8.06
CA ARG A 67 13.81 13.29 -9.08
C ARG A 67 13.89 14.78 -9.34
N GLU A 68 12.75 15.45 -9.48
CA GLU A 68 12.69 16.91 -9.67
C GLU A 68 13.29 17.66 -8.47
N LEU A 69 13.18 17.11 -7.27
CA LEU A 69 13.78 17.65 -6.04
C LEU A 69 15.26 17.27 -5.85
N GLY A 70 15.84 16.45 -6.74
CA GLY A 70 17.23 15.98 -6.62
C GLY A 70 17.43 14.89 -5.57
N TYR A 71 16.37 14.25 -5.08
CA TYR A 71 16.47 13.15 -4.11
C TYR A 71 16.79 11.82 -4.79
N ALA A 72 17.63 11.02 -4.13
CA ALA A 72 17.87 9.64 -4.52
C ALA A 72 16.59 8.78 -4.39
N ILE A 73 16.39 7.90 -5.38
CA ILE A 73 15.38 6.84 -5.37
C ILE A 73 16.09 5.52 -5.16
N PRO A 74 16.13 5.00 -3.92
CA PRO A 74 16.90 3.79 -3.62
C PRO A 74 16.20 2.49 -4.07
N THR A 75 14.92 2.56 -4.42
CA THR A 75 14.12 1.40 -4.84
C THR A 75 12.87 1.87 -5.59
N ASP A 76 12.35 1.01 -6.45
CA ASP A 76 11.08 1.15 -7.15
C ASP A 76 9.86 0.72 -6.33
N SER A 77 10.04 0.01 -5.21
CA SER A 77 8.95 -0.39 -4.29
C SER A 77 8.80 0.59 -3.12
N PHE A 78 7.61 1.20 -2.97
CA PHE A 78 7.34 2.09 -1.85
C PHE A 78 7.40 1.37 -0.49
N ILE A 79 6.97 0.11 -0.42
CA ILE A 79 6.98 -0.65 0.83
C ILE A 79 8.43 -0.92 1.26
N HIS A 80 9.28 -1.31 0.31
CA HIS A 80 10.71 -1.45 0.56
C HIS A 80 11.35 -0.11 0.97
N PHE A 81 10.97 0.99 0.32
CA PHE A 81 11.43 2.32 0.69
C PHE A 81 11.01 2.70 2.12
N LEU A 82 9.75 2.48 2.47
CA LEU A 82 9.20 2.76 3.79
C LEU A 82 9.93 1.93 4.85
N LEU A 83 10.15 0.63 4.60
CA LEU A 83 10.90 -0.25 5.51
C LEU A 83 12.31 0.29 5.74
N MET A 84 13.07 0.57 4.68
CA MET A 84 14.43 1.11 4.79
C MET A 84 14.46 2.43 5.57
N ARG A 85 13.50 3.32 5.34
CA ARG A 85 13.46 4.64 5.98
C ARG A 85 13.00 4.61 7.44
N VAL A 86 12.10 3.70 7.81
CA VAL A 86 11.57 3.58 9.17
C VAL A 86 12.49 2.73 10.04
N THR A 87 13.02 1.63 9.51
CA THR A 87 13.80 0.65 10.29
C THR A 87 15.31 0.75 10.07
N GLY A 88 15.76 1.36 8.97
CA GLY A 88 17.17 1.36 8.57
C GLY A 88 17.66 0.02 8.00
N ILE A 89 16.81 -1.01 7.91
CA ILE A 89 17.20 -2.34 7.47
C ILE A 89 17.15 -2.44 5.94
N HIS A 90 18.25 -2.87 5.34
CA HIS A 90 18.35 -3.18 3.91
C HIS A 90 18.06 -4.66 3.68
N MET A 91 16.80 -4.97 3.39
CA MET A 91 16.40 -6.33 2.99
C MET A 91 16.31 -6.46 1.48
N HIS A 92 16.36 -7.69 0.97
CA HIS A 92 16.15 -7.92 -0.45
C HIS A 92 14.72 -7.50 -0.84
N ARG A 93 14.57 -6.66 -1.88
CA ARG A 93 13.25 -6.15 -2.32
C ARG A 93 12.19 -7.25 -2.45
N TYR A 94 12.48 -8.32 -3.18
CA TYR A 94 11.53 -9.43 -3.37
C TYR A 94 11.04 -10.07 -2.07
N PHE A 95 11.86 -10.07 -1.01
CA PHE A 95 11.45 -10.59 0.29
C PHE A 95 10.41 -9.67 0.94
N VAL A 96 10.66 -8.36 0.93
CA VAL A 96 9.73 -7.35 1.46
C VAL A 96 8.42 -7.34 0.67
N ASP A 97 8.51 -7.35 -0.66
CA ASP A 97 7.36 -7.39 -1.55
C ASP A 97 6.56 -8.70 -1.34
N GLY A 98 7.24 -9.83 -1.13
CA GLY A 98 6.61 -11.12 -0.81
C GLY A 98 5.84 -11.10 0.52
N ILE A 99 6.41 -10.49 1.55
CA ILE A 99 5.70 -10.28 2.84
C ILE A 99 4.48 -9.38 2.62
N ALA A 100 4.60 -8.33 1.81
CA ALA A 100 3.49 -7.44 1.52
C ALA A 100 2.35 -8.14 0.75
N VAL A 101 2.67 -8.99 -0.22
CA VAL A 101 1.68 -9.86 -0.89
C VAL A 101 0.99 -10.75 0.14
N LEU A 102 1.76 -11.44 0.99
CA LEU A 102 1.21 -12.34 2.00
C LEU A 102 0.25 -11.60 2.94
N ALA A 103 0.65 -10.42 3.42
CA ALA A 103 -0.19 -9.58 4.26
C ALA A 103 -1.48 -9.18 3.54
N LEU A 104 -1.40 -8.76 2.28
CA LEU A 104 -2.57 -8.40 1.46
C LEU A 104 -3.52 -9.59 1.28
N VAL A 105 -3.00 -10.79 1.02
CA VAL A 105 -3.80 -12.02 0.90
C VAL A 105 -4.51 -12.34 2.22
N VAL A 106 -3.82 -12.25 3.36
CA VAL A 106 -4.41 -12.51 4.68
C VAL A 106 -5.55 -11.54 4.98
N VAL A 107 -5.34 -10.22 4.83
CA VAL A 107 -6.39 -9.23 5.11
C VAL A 107 -7.56 -9.33 4.12
N THR A 108 -7.29 -9.73 2.88
CA THR A 108 -8.35 -10.04 1.90
C THR A 108 -9.19 -11.24 2.36
N GLY A 109 -8.55 -12.30 2.86
CA GLY A 109 -9.23 -13.46 3.43
C GLY A 109 -10.13 -13.09 4.63
N ILE A 110 -9.62 -12.23 5.53
CA ILE A 110 -10.42 -11.68 6.64
C ILE A 110 -11.63 -10.91 6.11
N ALA A 111 -11.43 -10.01 5.14
CA ALA A 111 -12.53 -9.23 4.56
C ALA A 111 -13.60 -10.12 3.91
N VAL A 112 -13.20 -11.18 3.20
CA VAL A 112 -14.12 -12.17 2.61
C VAL A 112 -14.87 -12.93 3.71
N TYR A 113 -14.17 -13.38 4.76
CA TYR A 113 -14.79 -14.05 5.90
C TYR A 113 -15.87 -13.20 6.56
N GLN A 114 -15.58 -11.91 6.82
CA GLN A 114 -16.53 -10.96 7.41
C GLN A 114 -17.78 -10.78 6.53
N VAL A 115 -17.62 -10.74 5.20
CA VAL A 115 -18.73 -10.65 4.26
C VAL A 115 -19.59 -11.92 4.29
N LEU A 116 -18.98 -13.10 4.28
CA LEU A 116 -19.69 -14.39 4.30
C LEU A 116 -20.44 -14.63 5.62
N HIS A 117 -19.88 -14.18 6.74
CA HIS A 117 -20.49 -14.32 8.07
C HIS A 117 -21.46 -13.18 8.42
N GLY A 118 -21.90 -12.41 7.42
CA GLY A 118 -23.01 -11.47 7.58
C GLY A 118 -22.67 -10.19 8.34
N GLU A 119 -21.39 -9.89 8.57
CA GLU A 119 -20.97 -8.59 9.09
C GLU A 119 -21.10 -7.53 7.98
N ARG A 120 -22.33 -7.16 7.65
CA ARG A 120 -22.61 -6.06 6.73
C ARG A 120 -22.11 -4.78 7.36
N SER A 121 -20.97 -4.33 6.85
CA SER A 121 -20.49 -2.98 7.09
C SER A 121 -21.34 -2.05 6.22
N SER A 122 -22.46 -1.59 6.79
CA SER A 122 -23.27 -0.52 6.22
C SER A 122 -22.46 0.77 6.28
N PRO A 123 -22.43 1.59 5.22
CA PRO A 123 -21.92 2.96 5.36
C PRO A 123 -22.78 3.70 6.40
N PRO A 124 -22.17 4.54 7.26
CA PRO A 124 -22.89 5.36 8.22
C PRO A 124 -23.81 6.38 7.55
#